data_AF-A0A2V6R7Y3-F1
#
_entry.id   AF-A0A2V6R7Y3-F1
#
_cell.length_a   1.000
_cell.length_b   1.000
_cell.length_c   1.000
_cell.angle_alpha   90.00
_cell.angle_beta   90.00
_cell.angle_gamma   90.00
#
_symmetry.space_group_name_H-M   'P 1'
#
loop_
_entity.id
_entity.type
_entity.pdbx_description
1 polymer ?
#
loop_
_entity_poly.entity_id
_entity_poly.type
_entity_poly.pdbx_seq_one_letter_code
_entity_poly.pdbx_strand_id
1 'polypeptide(L)'
;MSTDTRWTRCSRAVAVVGLLAGILTLVARPAGAFPGSTERVSVDSAGTQSVGPSLAGPFAAPPSISADGRFVVFAAWARNLAPGDTNGFGDVFVHDRGTGVTERLSVDGAGTEANDTIHQPAISADGRLVAFVSAATNLVPGDTNVGADVFVHDRRTRTTERVSVDSAGTQADRESASPAISADGRFVAFSSSATNLVPGDTNGQSDVFVHDRQTRATERVSVDSAGTEADGWAGLHAAAGQSRRETGSAHSRRLASRRRPGRRRLRAEPGAAVRRPALSLTALKSMSTGTRWTRRSHDLGPLGTPTA
;
A
#
# COMPACT_ATOMS: atom_id res chain seq x y z
N MET A 1 -26.91 -95.93 42.97
CA MET A 1 -25.45 -95.99 42.76
C MET A 1 -25.03 -94.71 42.04
N SER A 2 -23.95 -94.05 42.48
CA SER A 2 -23.41 -92.74 42.03
C SER A 2 -24.35 -91.52 42.17
N THR A 3 -24.07 -90.45 42.94
CA THR A 3 -22.99 -89.40 42.85
C THR A 3 -23.06 -88.61 41.52
N ASP A 4 -23.50 -87.34 41.44
CA ASP A 4 -22.85 -86.07 41.85
C ASP A 4 -21.59 -85.72 40.99
N THR A 5 -21.25 -84.48 40.56
CA THR A 5 -21.48 -83.11 41.12
C THR A 5 -21.78 -82.02 40.06
N ARG A 6 -22.22 -80.81 40.51
CA ARG A 6 -22.37 -79.54 39.75
C ARG A 6 -21.07 -79.07 39.05
N TRP A 7 -21.18 -78.30 37.95
CA TRP A 7 -20.30 -77.14 37.64
C TRP A 7 -20.98 -76.09 36.73
N THR A 8 -20.58 -74.82 36.87
CA THR A 8 -21.07 -73.62 36.16
C THR A 8 -20.22 -73.21 34.95
N ARG A 9 -20.67 -72.15 34.22
CA ARG A 9 -19.98 -71.33 33.16
C ARG A 9 -20.39 -71.68 31.72
N CYS A 10 -20.36 -70.77 30.72
CA CYS A 10 -20.13 -69.31 30.71
C CYS A 10 -20.80 -68.66 29.47
N SER A 11 -21.04 -67.35 29.52
CA SER A 11 -21.61 -66.54 28.44
C SER A 11 -20.73 -66.46 27.18
N ARG A 12 -21.36 -66.21 26.01
CA ARG A 12 -20.83 -65.31 24.97
C ARG A 12 -21.92 -64.88 23.97
N ALA A 13 -22.54 -63.73 24.24
CA ALA A 13 -23.22 -62.97 23.19
C ALA A 13 -22.15 -62.24 22.35
N VAL A 14 -22.28 -62.28 21.02
CA VAL A 14 -21.39 -61.55 20.11
C VAL A 14 -21.90 -60.11 19.99
N ALA A 15 -21.27 -59.18 20.69
CA ALA A 15 -21.48 -57.75 20.48
C ALA A 15 -20.62 -57.29 19.30
N VAL A 16 -21.24 -56.99 18.16
CA VAL A 16 -20.56 -56.33 17.04
C VAL A 16 -20.42 -54.85 17.37
N VAL A 17 -19.21 -54.44 17.79
CA VAL A 17 -18.84 -53.03 17.90
C VAL A 17 -18.27 -52.59 16.56
N GLY A 18 -19.08 -51.89 15.76
CA GLY A 18 -18.61 -51.24 14.54
C GLY A 18 -17.70 -50.07 14.88
N LEU A 19 -16.41 -50.19 14.59
CA LEU A 19 -15.44 -49.11 14.79
C LEU A 19 -15.59 -48.08 13.66
N LEU A 20 -16.30 -46.98 13.92
CA LEU A 20 -16.25 -45.80 13.05
C LEU A 20 -14.88 -45.13 13.18
N ALA A 21 -13.95 -45.51 12.32
CA ALA A 21 -12.67 -44.83 12.16
C ALA A 21 -12.88 -43.47 11.50
N GLY A 22 -13.23 -42.46 12.30
CA GLY A 22 -13.19 -41.07 11.88
C GLY A 22 -11.75 -40.67 11.56
N ILE A 23 -11.44 -40.50 10.28
CA ILE A 23 -10.14 -39.95 9.85
C ILE A 23 -10.13 -38.47 10.23
N LEU A 24 -9.60 -38.19 11.43
CA LEU A 24 -9.22 -36.83 11.81
C LEU A 24 -7.94 -36.49 11.03
N THR A 25 -8.08 -35.92 9.84
CA THR A 25 -6.99 -35.22 9.17
C THR A 25 -6.62 -34.01 10.01
N LEU A 26 -5.65 -34.21 10.92
CA LEU A 26 -4.92 -33.12 11.53
C LEU A 26 -4.15 -32.41 10.41
N VAL A 27 -4.77 -31.41 9.79
CA VAL A 27 -4.05 -30.43 8.98
C VAL A 27 -3.10 -29.75 9.96
N ALA A 28 -1.84 -30.19 9.96
CA ALA A 28 -0.79 -29.53 10.69
C ALA A 28 -0.73 -28.10 10.17
N ARG A 29 -1.19 -27.14 10.97
CA ARG A 29 -0.93 -25.73 10.69
C ARG A 29 0.59 -25.59 10.55
N PRO A 30 1.09 -24.88 9.53
CA PRO A 30 2.50 -24.53 9.50
C PRO A 30 2.83 -23.88 10.84
N ALA A 31 4.01 -24.22 11.40
CA ALA A 31 4.42 -23.76 12.72
C ALA A 31 4.78 -22.27 12.66
N GLY A 32 3.75 -21.42 12.61
CA GLY A 32 3.90 -19.96 12.57
C GLY A 32 4.63 -19.47 13.81
N ALA A 33 5.39 -18.37 13.66
CA ALA A 33 6.28 -17.88 14.69
C ALA A 33 5.58 -17.66 16.03
N PHE A 34 6.01 -18.41 17.05
CA PHE A 34 5.75 -18.07 18.44
C PHE A 34 6.66 -16.91 18.88
N PRO A 35 6.31 -16.18 19.96
CA PRO A 35 7.13 -15.09 20.46
C PRO A 35 8.60 -15.52 20.69
N GLY A 36 9.54 -14.80 20.08
CA GLY A 36 10.97 -15.09 20.16
C GLY A 36 11.51 -16.13 19.16
N SER A 37 10.69 -16.61 18.22
CA SER A 37 11.14 -17.47 17.11
C SER A 37 11.34 -16.69 15.80
N THR A 38 12.24 -17.20 14.95
CA THR A 38 12.49 -16.68 13.60
C THR A 38 11.84 -17.62 12.57
N GLU A 39 11.09 -17.04 11.63
CA GLU A 39 10.36 -17.77 10.59
C GLU A 39 10.94 -17.44 9.20
N ARG A 40 11.14 -18.47 8.36
CA ARG A 40 11.53 -18.28 6.97
C ARG A 40 10.28 -18.15 6.12
N VAL A 41 10.09 -16.97 5.52
CA VAL A 41 8.96 -16.68 4.62
C VAL A 41 9.30 -16.86 3.13
N SER A 42 10.58 -17.01 2.78
CA SER A 42 11.03 -17.39 1.43
C SER A 42 10.88 -18.89 1.21
N VAL A 43 9.62 -19.36 1.27
CA VAL A 43 9.20 -20.75 1.07
C VAL A 43 8.03 -20.83 0.08
N ASP A 44 7.87 -21.97 -0.57
CA ASP A 44 6.68 -22.30 -1.36
C ASP A 44 5.48 -22.64 -0.45
N SER A 45 4.32 -22.90 -1.06
CA SER A 45 3.10 -23.29 -0.33
C SER A 45 3.15 -24.67 0.36
N ALA A 46 4.25 -25.43 0.20
CA ALA A 46 4.53 -26.68 0.90
C ALA A 46 5.61 -26.51 2.01
N GLY A 47 6.18 -25.31 2.16
CA GLY A 47 7.26 -25.02 3.11
C GLY A 47 8.68 -25.26 2.57
N THR A 48 8.85 -25.60 1.30
CA THR A 48 10.17 -25.76 0.65
C THR A 48 10.81 -24.40 0.45
N GLN A 49 12.07 -24.19 0.88
CA GLN A 49 12.72 -22.90 0.68
C GLN A 49 12.95 -22.54 -0.79
N SER A 50 13.09 -21.24 -1.07
CA SER A 50 13.54 -20.70 -2.36
C SER A 50 14.87 -21.31 -2.82
N VAL A 51 14.95 -21.76 -4.08
CA VAL A 51 16.23 -22.21 -4.70
C VAL A 51 17.04 -21.06 -5.32
N GLY A 52 16.41 -19.90 -5.56
CA GLY A 52 17.07 -18.68 -6.00
C GLY A 52 17.28 -17.67 -4.86
N PRO A 53 18.10 -16.63 -5.07
CA PRO A 53 18.27 -15.57 -4.08
C PRO A 53 16.98 -14.79 -3.87
N SER A 54 16.62 -14.55 -2.60
CA SER A 54 15.75 -13.44 -2.24
C SER A 54 16.53 -12.14 -2.43
N LEU A 55 15.97 -11.17 -3.14
CA LEU A 55 16.66 -9.92 -3.44
C LEU A 55 16.71 -9.03 -2.20
N ALA A 56 17.93 -8.68 -1.77
CA ALA A 56 18.20 -7.73 -0.70
C ALA A 56 19.56 -7.06 -0.96
N GLY A 57 19.60 -5.73 -0.91
CA GLY A 57 20.82 -4.96 -1.16
C GLY A 57 20.52 -3.48 -1.40
N PRO A 58 21.53 -2.63 -1.62
CA PRO A 58 21.33 -1.17 -1.79
C PRO A 58 20.48 -0.79 -3.02
N PHE A 59 20.22 -1.73 -3.94
CA PHE A 59 19.41 -1.54 -5.15
C PHE A 59 18.09 -2.35 -5.15
N ALA A 60 17.78 -3.10 -4.09
CA ALA A 60 16.55 -3.88 -3.96
C ALA A 60 15.85 -3.48 -2.65
N ALA A 61 14.56 -3.11 -2.71
CA ALA A 61 13.86 -2.69 -1.49
C ALA A 61 13.76 -3.86 -0.50
N PRO A 62 13.82 -3.59 0.82
CA PRO A 62 13.63 -4.63 1.83
C PRO A 62 12.23 -5.25 1.73
N PRO A 63 12.03 -6.48 2.22
CA PRO A 63 10.70 -7.08 2.33
C PRO A 63 9.79 -6.20 3.21
N SER A 64 8.50 -6.21 2.92
CA SER A 64 7.47 -5.43 3.62
C SER A 64 6.41 -6.35 4.24
N ILE A 65 5.72 -5.90 5.28
CA ILE A 65 4.84 -6.73 6.10
C ILE A 65 3.54 -5.98 6.47
N SER A 66 2.40 -6.69 6.42
CA SER A 66 1.10 -6.15 6.84
C SER A 66 1.07 -5.79 8.33
N ALA A 67 0.13 -4.92 8.73
CA ALA A 67 0.12 -4.37 10.09
C ALA A 67 -0.22 -5.40 11.19
N ASP A 68 -0.91 -6.48 10.83
CA ASP A 68 -1.16 -7.65 11.67
C ASP A 68 0.00 -8.67 11.67
N GLY A 69 1.04 -8.42 10.87
CA GLY A 69 2.18 -9.32 10.69
C GLY A 69 1.89 -10.54 9.82
N ARG A 70 0.70 -10.70 9.24
CA ARG A 70 0.27 -11.95 8.57
C ARG A 70 0.89 -12.13 7.19
N PHE A 71 0.93 -11.08 6.37
CA PHE A 71 1.37 -11.14 4.99
C PHE A 71 2.73 -10.48 4.85
N VAL A 72 3.72 -11.21 4.34
CA VAL A 72 5.07 -10.69 4.05
C VAL A 72 5.30 -10.69 2.56
N VAL A 73 5.51 -9.52 1.97
CA VAL A 73 5.93 -9.36 0.57
C VAL A 73 7.44 -9.28 0.45
N PHE A 74 7.98 -9.91 -0.58
CA PHE A 74 9.40 -9.94 -0.86
C PHE A 74 9.63 -10.23 -2.35
N ALA A 75 10.84 -10.00 -2.83
CA ALA A 75 11.24 -10.33 -4.19
C ALA A 75 12.28 -11.44 -4.22
N ALA A 76 12.24 -12.30 -5.25
CA ALA A 76 13.20 -13.38 -5.41
C ALA A 76 13.36 -13.82 -6.87
N TRP A 77 14.54 -14.32 -7.22
CA TRP A 77 14.83 -14.98 -8.51
C TRP A 77 14.60 -16.50 -8.40
N ALA A 78 13.50 -16.91 -7.75
CA ALA A 78 13.33 -18.27 -7.22
C ALA A 78 12.13 -19.00 -7.86
N ARG A 79 12.44 -19.78 -8.90
CA ARG A 79 11.52 -20.54 -9.77
C ARG A 79 10.67 -21.64 -9.10
N ASN A 80 10.64 -21.69 -7.78
CA ASN A 80 9.95 -22.73 -7.01
C ASN A 80 9.00 -22.17 -5.95
N LEU A 81 8.88 -20.85 -5.79
CA LEU A 81 8.02 -20.23 -4.77
C LEU A 81 6.54 -20.22 -5.14
N ALA A 82 6.22 -20.15 -6.42
CA ALA A 82 4.87 -20.27 -6.95
C ALA A 82 4.81 -21.36 -8.05
N PRO A 83 3.70 -22.12 -8.18
CA PRO A 83 3.52 -23.03 -9.30
C PRO A 83 3.45 -22.27 -10.64
N GLY A 84 4.12 -22.80 -11.67
CA GLY A 84 4.12 -22.18 -12.99
C GLY A 84 5.03 -20.96 -13.12
N ASP A 85 6.06 -20.86 -12.29
CA ASP A 85 7.15 -19.89 -12.47
C ASP A 85 8.08 -20.35 -13.60
N THR A 86 7.97 -19.68 -14.76
CA THR A 86 8.65 -20.05 -16.01
C THR A 86 9.29 -18.88 -16.77
N ASN A 87 8.98 -17.63 -16.42
CA ASN A 87 9.47 -16.44 -17.14
C ASN A 87 11.00 -16.29 -17.10
N GLY A 88 11.65 -16.82 -16.06
CA GLY A 88 13.10 -16.74 -15.87
C GLY A 88 13.61 -15.42 -15.27
N PHE A 89 12.70 -14.50 -14.92
CA PHE A 89 13.02 -13.21 -14.27
C PHE A 89 12.97 -13.34 -12.74
N GLY A 90 13.23 -12.24 -12.04
CA GLY A 90 12.82 -12.12 -10.66
C GLY A 90 11.32 -11.86 -10.58
N ASP A 91 10.71 -12.24 -9.46
CA ASP A 91 9.28 -12.03 -9.18
C ASP A 91 9.02 -11.42 -7.81
N VAL A 92 7.85 -10.78 -7.67
CA VAL A 92 7.32 -10.29 -6.39
C VAL A 92 6.35 -11.34 -5.83
N PHE A 93 6.60 -11.77 -4.61
CA PHE A 93 5.80 -12.78 -3.91
C PHE A 93 5.19 -12.20 -2.64
N VAL A 94 4.11 -12.83 -2.16
CA VAL A 94 3.62 -12.69 -0.79
C VAL A 94 3.44 -14.06 -0.14
N HIS A 95 3.91 -14.18 1.09
CA HIS A 95 3.67 -15.33 1.95
C HIS A 95 2.63 -14.98 3.02
N ASP A 96 1.53 -15.74 3.05
CA ASP A 96 0.52 -15.69 4.12
C ASP A 96 0.94 -16.62 5.26
N ARG A 97 1.55 -16.06 6.29
CA ARG A 97 2.02 -16.78 7.49
C ARG A 97 0.91 -17.47 8.28
N GLY A 98 -0.36 -17.08 8.06
CA GLY A 98 -1.52 -17.70 8.69
C GLY A 98 -1.99 -18.99 8.02
N THR A 99 -1.69 -19.18 6.73
CA THR A 99 -2.09 -20.35 5.94
C THR A 99 -0.92 -21.16 5.39
N GLY A 100 0.28 -20.57 5.33
CA GLY A 100 1.47 -21.12 4.67
C GLY A 100 1.48 -20.92 3.15
N VAL A 101 0.49 -20.24 2.57
CA VAL A 101 0.38 -20.05 1.12
C VAL A 101 1.34 -18.96 0.64
N THR A 102 2.10 -19.27 -0.40
CA THR A 102 2.90 -18.32 -1.17
C THR A 102 2.30 -18.14 -2.56
N GLU A 103 2.10 -16.90 -2.96
CA GLU A 103 1.59 -16.52 -4.29
C GLU A 103 2.47 -15.44 -4.92
N ARG A 104 2.50 -15.41 -6.25
CA ARG A 104 3.17 -14.38 -7.06
C ARG A 104 2.21 -13.24 -7.38
N LEU A 105 2.75 -12.02 -7.38
CA LEU A 105 2.01 -10.77 -7.57
C LEU A 105 2.46 -9.98 -8.82
N SER A 106 3.65 -10.27 -9.35
CA SER A 106 4.15 -9.79 -10.65
C SER A 106 3.46 -10.54 -11.80
N VAL A 107 2.14 -10.37 -11.91
CA VAL A 107 1.29 -10.95 -12.95
C VAL A 107 0.27 -9.94 -13.48
N ASP A 108 -0.22 -10.14 -14.70
CA ASP A 108 -1.34 -9.39 -15.25
C ASP A 108 -2.70 -9.82 -14.63
N GLY A 109 -3.81 -9.22 -15.09
CA GLY A 109 -5.16 -9.57 -14.65
C GLY A 109 -5.68 -10.96 -15.07
N ALA A 110 -4.95 -11.69 -15.92
CA ALA A 110 -5.22 -13.07 -16.31
C ALA A 110 -4.31 -14.09 -15.58
N GLY A 111 -3.30 -13.62 -14.85
CA GLY A 111 -2.27 -14.44 -14.20
C GLY A 111 -1.03 -14.70 -15.06
N THR A 112 -0.89 -14.02 -16.21
CA THR A 112 0.32 -14.08 -17.05
C THR A 112 1.50 -13.45 -16.31
N GLU A 113 2.66 -14.11 -16.35
CA GLU A 113 3.90 -13.65 -15.70
C GLU A 113 4.39 -12.31 -16.28
N ALA A 114 4.91 -11.42 -15.42
CA ALA A 114 5.67 -10.26 -15.85
C ALA A 114 6.86 -10.67 -16.74
N ASN A 115 7.13 -9.91 -17.80
CA ASN A 115 8.27 -10.12 -18.70
C ASN A 115 9.52 -9.30 -18.35
N ASP A 116 9.47 -8.42 -17.33
CA ASP A 116 10.64 -7.79 -16.67
C ASP A 116 10.25 -7.15 -15.32
N THR A 117 10.98 -7.42 -14.23
CA THR A 117 10.68 -6.88 -12.90
C THR A 117 11.92 -6.36 -12.18
N ILE A 118 11.82 -5.16 -11.58
CA ILE A 118 12.96 -4.46 -10.94
C ILE A 118 12.90 -4.53 -9.40
N HIS A 119 11.71 -4.78 -8.83
CA HIS A 119 11.49 -5.18 -7.44
C HIS A 119 11.69 -4.12 -6.34
N GLN A 120 10.60 -3.42 -6.02
CA GLN A 120 10.50 -2.63 -4.79
C GLN A 120 9.11 -2.78 -4.13
N PRO A 121 8.82 -3.90 -3.42
CA PRO A 121 7.48 -4.19 -2.94
C PRO A 121 7.10 -3.45 -1.64
N ALA A 122 5.89 -2.86 -1.62
CA ALA A 122 5.28 -2.27 -0.42
C ALA A 122 3.84 -2.78 -0.25
N ILE A 123 3.42 -3.09 0.98
CA ILE A 123 2.11 -3.68 1.27
C ILE A 123 1.25 -2.79 2.18
N SER A 124 -0.05 -2.74 1.87
CA SER A 124 -1.09 -2.09 2.68
C SER A 124 -1.32 -2.77 4.03
N ALA A 125 -1.95 -2.08 4.98
CA ALA A 125 -2.04 -2.55 6.37
C ALA A 125 -2.88 -3.82 6.55
N ASP A 126 -3.92 -4.01 5.73
CA ASP A 126 -4.76 -5.21 5.68
C ASP A 126 -4.13 -6.36 4.85
N GLY A 127 -3.00 -6.09 4.21
CA GLY A 127 -2.29 -7.03 3.35
C GLY A 127 -2.91 -7.24 1.97
N ARG A 128 -3.93 -6.50 1.56
CA ARG A 128 -4.68 -6.76 0.31
C ARG A 128 -3.99 -6.20 -0.94
N LEU A 129 -3.52 -4.97 -0.86
CA LEU A 129 -2.88 -4.25 -1.98
C LEU A 129 -1.37 -4.22 -1.80
N VAL A 130 -0.66 -4.52 -2.89
CA VAL A 130 0.80 -4.51 -2.96
C VAL A 130 1.24 -3.63 -4.11
N ALA A 131 1.99 -2.58 -3.82
CA ALA A 131 2.66 -1.75 -4.81
C ALA A 131 4.05 -2.33 -5.13
N PHE A 132 4.49 -2.27 -6.38
CA PHE A 132 5.81 -2.73 -6.82
C PHE A 132 6.29 -2.02 -8.10
N VAL A 133 7.53 -2.26 -8.50
CA VAL A 133 8.18 -1.68 -9.69
C VAL A 133 8.53 -2.77 -10.69
N SER A 134 8.18 -2.56 -11.96
CA SER A 134 8.42 -3.46 -13.08
C SER A 134 8.81 -2.67 -14.34
N ALA A 135 9.61 -3.24 -15.23
CA ALA A 135 9.75 -2.77 -16.61
C ALA A 135 8.92 -3.62 -17.60
N ALA A 136 7.97 -4.39 -17.06
CA ALA A 136 7.21 -5.39 -17.79
C ALA A 136 6.11 -4.77 -18.66
N THR A 137 6.30 -4.82 -19.97
CA THR A 137 5.36 -4.31 -20.98
C THR A 137 4.04 -5.10 -21.07
N ASN A 138 3.88 -6.17 -20.29
CA ASN A 138 2.72 -7.05 -20.34
C ASN A 138 1.85 -7.09 -19.07
N LEU A 139 2.18 -6.32 -18.02
CA LEU A 139 1.37 -6.28 -16.79
C LEU A 139 0.02 -5.58 -16.98
N VAL A 140 -0.03 -4.58 -17.87
CA VAL A 140 -1.24 -3.84 -18.25
C VAL A 140 -1.24 -3.57 -19.77
N PRO A 141 -2.41 -3.44 -20.42
CA PRO A 141 -2.47 -3.05 -21.82
C PRO A 141 -1.94 -1.62 -22.05
N GLY A 142 -1.22 -1.42 -23.15
CA GLY A 142 -0.74 -0.09 -23.55
C GLY A 142 0.46 0.41 -22.75
N ASP A 143 1.24 -0.49 -22.17
CA ASP A 143 2.57 -0.15 -21.64
C ASP A 143 3.58 -0.02 -22.78
N THR A 144 4.17 1.17 -22.93
CA THR A 144 4.94 1.58 -24.13
C THR A 144 6.10 2.52 -23.86
N ASN A 145 6.30 2.99 -22.62
CA ASN A 145 7.35 3.98 -22.29
C ASN A 145 8.77 3.37 -22.22
N VAL A 146 8.89 2.04 -22.24
CA VAL A 146 10.17 1.28 -22.15
C VAL A 146 10.91 1.52 -20.82
N GLY A 147 10.25 2.12 -19.83
CA GLY A 147 10.82 2.45 -18.53
C GLY A 147 10.29 1.56 -17.41
N ALA A 148 10.88 1.73 -16.23
CA ALA A 148 10.33 1.19 -14.99
C ALA A 148 9.03 1.93 -14.64
N ASP A 149 7.96 1.20 -14.35
CA ASP A 149 6.67 1.72 -13.91
C ASP A 149 6.28 1.19 -12.53
N VAL A 150 5.41 1.94 -11.85
CA VAL A 150 4.85 1.56 -10.55
C VAL A 150 3.48 0.96 -10.76
N PHE A 151 3.31 -0.26 -10.25
CA PHE A 151 2.09 -1.04 -10.33
C PHE A 151 1.51 -1.31 -8.95
N VAL A 152 0.19 -1.54 -8.88
CA VAL A 152 -0.49 -2.08 -7.71
C VAL A 152 -1.23 -3.36 -8.10
N HIS A 153 -0.96 -4.46 -7.40
CA HIS A 153 -1.75 -5.68 -7.48
C HIS A 153 -2.76 -5.74 -6.33
N ASP A 154 -4.04 -5.92 -6.65
CA ASP A 154 -5.10 -6.22 -5.69
C ASP A 154 -5.29 -7.73 -5.58
N ARG A 155 -4.76 -8.32 -4.50
CA ARG A 155 -4.80 -9.77 -4.26
C ARG A 155 -6.22 -10.34 -4.16
N ARG A 156 -7.22 -9.51 -3.83
CA ARG A 156 -8.62 -9.95 -3.69
C ARG A 156 -9.31 -10.08 -5.03
N THR A 157 -9.03 -9.18 -5.97
CA THR A 157 -9.62 -9.19 -7.32
C THR A 157 -8.71 -9.83 -8.37
N ARG A 158 -7.43 -10.05 -8.03
CA ARG A 158 -6.34 -10.48 -8.94
C ARG A 158 -6.18 -9.57 -10.15
N THR A 159 -6.20 -8.26 -9.88
CA THR A 159 -6.07 -7.23 -10.91
C THR A 159 -4.83 -6.38 -10.63
N THR A 160 -4.01 -6.20 -11.65
CA THR A 160 -2.87 -5.27 -11.65
C THR A 160 -3.25 -4.00 -12.39
N GLU A 161 -2.87 -2.85 -11.85
CA GLU A 161 -3.00 -1.54 -12.50
C GLU A 161 -1.68 -0.75 -12.39
N ARG A 162 -1.41 0.13 -13.35
CA ARG A 162 -0.31 1.08 -13.31
C ARG A 162 -0.76 2.35 -12.59
N VAL A 163 0.03 2.84 -11.64
CA VAL A 163 -0.25 4.06 -10.84
C VAL A 163 0.76 5.19 -11.11
N SER A 164 1.85 4.93 -11.83
CA SER A 164 2.70 5.95 -12.47
C SER A 164 1.99 6.55 -13.70
N VAL A 165 0.89 7.27 -13.44
CA VAL A 165 0.04 7.92 -14.44
C VAL A 165 -0.28 9.36 -14.05
N ASP A 166 -0.60 10.20 -15.02
CA ASP A 166 -1.20 11.52 -14.78
C ASP A 166 -2.67 11.39 -14.32
N SER A 167 -3.32 12.53 -14.02
CA SER A 167 -4.73 12.54 -13.58
C SER A 167 -5.75 12.16 -14.67
N ALA A 168 -5.32 11.97 -15.92
CA ALA A 168 -6.14 11.49 -17.04
C ALA A 168 -5.91 9.99 -17.34
N GLY A 169 -4.92 9.35 -16.70
CA GLY A 169 -4.51 7.96 -16.93
C GLY A 169 -3.41 7.81 -18.00
N THR A 170 -2.79 8.89 -18.46
CA THR A 170 -1.61 8.84 -19.34
C THR A 170 -0.42 8.31 -18.56
N GLN A 171 0.32 7.34 -19.11
CA GLN A 171 1.52 6.79 -18.45
C GLN A 171 2.64 7.84 -18.30
N ALA A 172 3.45 7.69 -17.25
CA ALA A 172 4.71 8.40 -17.10
C ALA A 172 5.56 8.29 -18.38
N ASP A 173 6.12 9.40 -18.85
CA ASP A 173 7.00 9.43 -20.04
C ASP A 173 8.43 8.94 -19.76
N ARG A 174 8.77 8.69 -18.48
CA ARG A 174 10.07 8.22 -17.98
C ARG A 174 9.89 7.34 -16.73
N GLU A 175 11.00 6.75 -16.29
CA GLU A 175 11.05 5.80 -15.18
C GLU A 175 10.46 6.33 -13.86
N SER A 176 9.76 5.43 -13.16
CA SER A 176 9.11 5.63 -11.86
C SER A 176 9.49 4.49 -10.90
N ALA A 177 9.72 4.82 -9.63
CA ALA A 177 10.32 3.93 -8.64
C ALA A 177 9.92 4.27 -7.19
N SER A 178 10.47 3.52 -6.25
CA SER A 178 10.38 3.69 -4.79
C SER A 178 8.96 3.87 -4.24
N PRO A 179 8.01 2.96 -4.54
CA PRO A 179 6.63 3.11 -4.12
C PRO A 179 6.45 2.93 -2.60
N ALA A 180 5.59 3.74 -2.01
CA ALA A 180 5.04 3.58 -0.67
C ALA A 180 3.51 3.62 -0.74
N ILE A 181 2.85 2.63 -0.13
CA ILE A 181 1.39 2.51 -0.13
C ILE A 181 0.82 2.86 1.26
N SER A 182 -0.27 3.62 1.25
CA SER A 182 -1.03 3.98 2.46
C SER A 182 -1.69 2.76 3.12
N ALA A 183 -2.07 2.89 4.40
CA ALA A 183 -2.59 1.80 5.20
C ALA A 183 -3.90 1.19 4.64
N ASP A 184 -4.79 2.03 4.09
CA ASP A 184 -6.02 1.63 3.40
C ASP A 184 -5.80 1.33 1.90
N GLY A 185 -4.59 1.54 1.41
CA GLY A 185 -4.20 1.33 0.02
C GLY A 185 -4.80 2.34 -0.97
N ARG A 186 -5.34 3.47 -0.50
CA ARG A 186 -5.92 4.50 -1.38
C ARG A 186 -4.84 5.30 -2.10
N PHE A 187 -3.89 5.84 -1.34
CA PHE A 187 -2.78 6.65 -1.84
C PHE A 187 -1.54 5.79 -2.07
N VAL A 188 -0.87 6.01 -3.19
CA VAL A 188 0.48 5.49 -3.48
C VAL A 188 1.40 6.66 -3.75
N ALA A 189 2.45 6.81 -2.94
CA ALA A 189 3.53 7.76 -3.19
C ALA A 189 4.65 7.06 -3.97
N PHE A 190 5.30 7.75 -4.92
CA PHE A 190 6.42 7.21 -5.70
C PHE A 190 7.35 8.33 -6.18
N SER A 191 8.60 8.01 -6.45
CA SER A 191 9.53 8.89 -7.15
C SER A 191 9.41 8.67 -8.67
N SER A 192 9.43 9.72 -9.48
CA SER A 192 9.48 9.59 -10.94
C SER A 192 10.40 10.65 -11.54
N SER A 193 10.97 10.37 -12.71
CA SER A 193 11.71 11.36 -13.52
C SER A 193 10.85 11.93 -14.67
N ALA A 194 9.55 11.61 -14.69
CA ALA A 194 8.64 11.89 -15.81
C ALA A 194 8.10 13.33 -15.80
N THR A 195 8.14 13.98 -16.97
CA THR A 195 7.77 15.40 -17.13
C THR A 195 6.28 15.63 -17.38
N ASN A 196 5.47 14.55 -17.43
CA ASN A 196 4.08 14.60 -17.84
C ASN A 196 3.07 14.21 -16.74
N LEU A 197 3.51 13.88 -15.52
CA LEU A 197 2.62 13.43 -14.44
C LEU A 197 1.76 14.56 -13.84
N VAL A 198 2.28 15.79 -13.84
CA VAL A 198 1.56 17.01 -13.42
C VAL A 198 1.89 18.19 -14.34
N PRO A 199 0.98 19.16 -14.52
CA PRO A 199 1.29 20.38 -15.26
C PRO A 199 2.36 21.22 -14.55
N GLY A 200 3.38 21.66 -15.29
CA GLY A 200 4.44 22.53 -14.76
C GLY A 200 5.60 21.79 -14.06
N ASP A 201 5.72 20.48 -14.28
CA ASP A 201 6.97 19.76 -14.08
C ASP A 201 7.94 20.08 -15.22
N THR A 202 9.08 20.71 -14.91
CA THR A 202 10.01 21.23 -15.91
C THR A 202 11.49 21.19 -15.52
N ASN A 203 11.83 20.88 -14.27
CA ASN A 203 13.22 20.88 -13.80
C ASN A 203 14.08 19.73 -14.38
N GLY A 204 13.45 18.67 -14.90
CA GLY A 204 14.13 17.47 -15.43
C GLY A 204 14.82 16.61 -14.35
N GLN A 205 14.42 16.74 -13.09
CA GLN A 205 14.90 15.98 -11.94
C GLN A 205 13.90 14.87 -11.58
N SER A 206 14.26 14.03 -10.59
CA SER A 206 13.30 13.10 -10.02
C SER A 206 12.53 13.71 -8.85
N ASP A 207 11.21 13.76 -9.02
CA ASP A 207 10.24 14.31 -8.08
C ASP A 207 9.43 13.20 -7.38
N VAL A 208 8.78 13.55 -6.26
CA VAL A 208 7.88 12.66 -5.52
C VAL A 208 6.43 13.03 -5.80
N PHE A 209 5.68 12.04 -6.28
CA PHE A 209 4.27 12.14 -6.62
C PHE A 209 3.43 11.29 -5.66
N VAL A 210 2.15 11.64 -5.54
CA VAL A 210 1.12 10.79 -4.92
C VAL A 210 0.00 10.60 -5.93
N HIS A 211 -0.37 9.34 -6.17
CA HIS A 211 -1.58 8.96 -6.88
C HIS A 211 -2.66 8.50 -5.90
N ASP A 212 -3.81 9.18 -5.92
CA ASP A 212 -5.03 8.76 -5.22
C ASP A 212 -5.84 7.82 -6.10
N ARG A 213 -5.74 6.52 -5.85
CA ARG A 213 -6.41 5.47 -6.64
C ARG A 213 -7.95 5.55 -6.60
N GLN A 214 -8.54 6.30 -5.67
CA GLN A 214 -9.99 6.48 -5.59
C GLN A 214 -10.48 7.61 -6.50
N THR A 215 -9.77 8.74 -6.55
CA THR A 215 -10.14 9.89 -7.39
C THR A 215 -9.44 9.89 -8.76
N ARG A 216 -8.37 9.08 -8.90
CA ARG A 216 -7.38 9.07 -9.97
C ARG A 216 -6.59 10.37 -10.11
N ALA A 217 -6.56 11.21 -9.09
CA ALA A 217 -5.70 12.38 -9.07
C ALA A 217 -4.23 11.99 -8.85
N THR A 218 -3.33 12.63 -9.58
CA THR A 218 -1.89 12.59 -9.37
C THR A 218 -1.40 14.00 -9.05
N GLU A 219 -0.67 14.14 -7.95
CA GLU A 219 -0.17 15.41 -7.43
C GLU A 219 1.31 15.28 -7.02
N ARG A 220 2.11 16.33 -7.31
CA ARG A 220 3.52 16.42 -6.89
C ARG A 220 3.60 16.94 -5.46
N VAL A 221 4.37 16.27 -4.62
CA VAL A 221 4.52 16.54 -3.19
C VAL A 221 5.93 16.99 -2.82
N SER A 222 6.91 16.82 -3.71
CA SER A 222 8.24 17.48 -3.67
C SER A 222 8.13 18.96 -4.06
N VAL A 223 7.37 19.72 -3.27
CA VAL A 223 7.18 21.16 -3.42
C VAL A 223 7.55 21.91 -2.15
N ASP A 224 7.94 23.18 -2.30
CA ASP A 224 8.07 24.11 -1.18
C ASP A 224 6.71 24.43 -0.53
N SER A 225 6.72 25.22 0.54
CA SER A 225 5.50 25.59 1.26
C SER A 225 4.55 26.54 0.49
N ALA A 226 4.94 27.00 -0.70
CA ALA A 226 4.12 27.78 -1.63
C ALA A 226 3.63 26.95 -2.84
N GLY A 227 4.03 25.67 -2.96
CA GLY A 227 3.71 24.80 -4.08
C GLY A 227 4.71 24.88 -5.25
N THR A 228 5.86 25.53 -5.06
CA THR A 228 6.94 25.60 -6.06
C THR A 228 7.68 24.27 -6.11
N GLU A 229 8.02 23.82 -7.32
CA GLU A 229 8.91 22.68 -7.62
C GLU A 229 10.22 22.73 -6.80
N ALA A 230 10.62 21.61 -6.19
CA ALA A 230 11.92 21.48 -5.54
C ALA A 230 13.07 21.40 -6.57
N ASP A 231 14.25 21.91 -6.22
CA ASP A 231 15.42 22.00 -7.10
C ASP A 231 16.47 20.90 -6.86
N GLY A 232 16.11 19.84 -6.12
CA GLY A 232 17.01 18.73 -5.78
C GLY A 232 16.29 17.41 -5.52
N TRP A 233 17.08 16.32 -5.49
CA TRP A 233 16.61 14.93 -5.38
C TRP A 233 15.70 14.69 -4.16
N ALA A 234 14.46 14.27 -4.40
CA ALA A 234 13.51 13.86 -3.37
C ALA A 234 13.36 12.33 -3.31
N GLY A 235 13.80 11.70 -2.22
CA GLY A 235 13.75 10.24 -2.02
C GLY A 235 12.80 9.82 -0.90
N LEU A 236 11.97 8.79 -1.16
CA LEU A 236 11.13 8.15 -0.14
C LEU A 236 11.90 7.04 0.57
N HIS A 237 12.12 7.19 1.88
CA HIS A 237 12.53 6.08 2.75
C HIS A 237 11.32 5.56 3.53
N ALA A 238 11.06 4.26 3.43
CA ALA A 238 9.95 3.61 4.13
C ALA A 238 10.13 3.67 5.66
N ALA A 239 9.37 4.54 6.32
CA ALA A 239 9.37 4.66 7.78
C ALA A 239 8.57 3.52 8.41
N ALA A 240 9.28 2.53 8.98
CA ALA A 240 8.66 1.53 9.85
C ALA A 240 7.98 2.25 11.04
N GLY A 241 6.67 2.07 11.19
CA GLY A 241 5.83 2.92 12.03
C GLY A 241 6.21 2.93 13.51
N GLN A 242 6.82 4.03 13.98
CA GLN A 242 6.96 4.28 15.42
C GLN A 242 5.60 4.72 15.99
N SER A 243 4.85 3.76 16.55
CA SER A 243 3.65 4.08 17.32
C SER A 243 4.00 4.91 18.57
N ARG A 244 3.68 6.20 18.52
CA ARG A 244 3.84 7.10 19.68
C ARG A 244 2.80 6.73 20.73
N ARG A 245 3.18 5.92 21.71
CA ARG A 245 2.33 5.57 22.86
C ARG A 245 2.09 6.79 23.74
N GLU A 246 1.04 7.54 23.46
CA GLU A 246 0.51 8.52 24.41
C GLU A 246 -0.17 7.80 25.57
N THR A 247 0.56 7.65 26.68
CA THR A 247 0.07 7.05 27.92
C THR A 247 -0.81 8.03 28.70
N GLY A 248 -2.02 8.28 28.16
CA GLY A 248 -3.08 9.02 28.84
C GLY A 248 -3.58 8.30 30.10
N SER A 249 -2.92 8.54 31.24
CA SER A 249 -3.30 7.96 32.55
C SER A 249 -4.57 8.64 33.10
N ALA A 250 -5.74 8.20 32.63
CA ALA A 250 -7.04 8.56 33.19
C ALA A 250 -7.30 7.78 34.50
N HIS A 251 -6.71 8.26 35.61
CA HIS A 251 -6.96 7.70 36.93
C HIS A 251 -8.35 8.08 37.48
N SER A 252 -9.31 7.16 37.36
CA SER A 252 -10.68 7.28 37.87
C SER A 252 -10.73 7.47 39.40
N ARG A 253 -10.80 8.72 39.88
CA ARG A 253 -10.98 9.00 41.31
C ARG A 253 -12.45 8.90 41.73
N ARG A 254 -12.78 7.83 42.44
CA ARG A 254 -14.04 7.69 43.21
C ARG A 254 -14.22 8.90 44.14
N LEU A 255 -15.40 9.51 44.09
CA LEU A 255 -15.82 10.54 45.05
C LEU A 255 -15.96 9.92 46.46
N ALA A 256 -15.15 10.38 47.40
CA ALA A 256 -15.31 10.10 48.82
C ALA A 256 -15.71 11.39 49.55
N SER A 257 -16.94 11.45 50.04
CA SER A 257 -17.48 12.61 50.74
C SER A 257 -16.94 12.71 52.17
N ARG A 258 -16.18 13.77 52.48
CA ARG A 258 -15.88 14.16 53.86
C ARG A 258 -16.09 15.65 54.08
N ARG A 259 -17.06 15.97 54.95
CA ARG A 259 -17.35 17.30 55.47
C ARG A 259 -16.14 17.86 56.24
N ARG A 260 -15.87 19.17 56.09
CA ARG A 260 -15.40 20.03 57.20
C ARG A 260 -16.07 21.41 57.12
N PRO A 261 -16.47 22.02 58.25
CA PRO A 261 -17.03 23.38 58.31
C PRO A 261 -15.94 24.43 58.60
N GLY A 262 -16.18 25.70 58.28
CA GLY A 262 -15.28 26.79 58.67
C GLY A 262 -15.61 28.14 58.05
N ARG A 263 -16.28 29.02 58.81
CA ARG A 263 -16.65 30.40 58.43
C ARG A 263 -15.42 31.28 58.12
N ARG A 264 -15.52 32.13 57.10
CA ARG A 264 -15.48 33.61 57.31
C ARG A 264 -16.02 34.39 56.10
N ARG A 265 -16.76 35.48 56.37
CA ARG A 265 -17.18 36.48 55.39
C ARG A 265 -16.03 37.45 55.11
N LEU A 266 -15.95 37.98 53.89
CA LEU A 266 -15.74 39.41 53.62
C LEU A 266 -16.51 39.79 52.33
N ARG A 267 -16.72 41.10 52.10
CA ARG A 267 -17.75 41.67 51.23
C ARG A 267 -17.18 42.89 50.48
N ALA A 268 -17.30 42.97 49.16
CA ALA A 268 -17.52 44.21 48.37
C ALA A 268 -17.48 43.96 46.85
N GLU A 269 -18.54 44.43 46.19
CA GLU A 269 -18.72 44.73 44.75
C GLU A 269 -18.31 46.22 44.50
N PRO A 270 -18.56 46.88 43.33
CA PRO A 270 -18.48 46.50 41.89
C PRO A 270 -17.73 47.57 41.02
N GLY A 271 -17.72 47.41 39.68
CA GLY A 271 -17.48 48.49 38.69
C GLY A 271 -17.07 47.94 37.32
N ALA A 272 -17.89 48.00 36.25
CA ALA A 272 -18.18 49.18 35.39
C ALA A 272 -16.98 49.62 34.51
N ALA A 273 -17.11 49.96 33.22
CA ALA A 273 -18.20 49.80 32.25
C ALA A 273 -17.70 50.08 30.79
N VAL A 274 -18.31 49.42 29.80
CA VAL A 274 -18.84 50.01 28.54
C VAL A 274 -18.00 51.06 27.76
N ARG A 275 -17.51 50.71 26.55
CA ARG A 275 -17.92 51.32 25.25
C ARG A 275 -17.16 50.78 24.01
N ARG A 276 -17.90 50.29 23.00
CA ARG A 276 -17.67 50.58 21.57
C ARG A 276 -18.52 51.82 21.22
N PRO A 277 -18.09 52.72 20.32
CA PRO A 277 -18.33 52.63 18.85
C PRO A 277 -17.17 53.26 18.03
N ALA A 278 -17.12 53.45 16.70
CA ALA A 278 -17.65 52.86 15.47
C ALA A 278 -17.09 53.70 14.28
N LEU A 279 -17.08 53.14 13.05
CA LEU A 279 -17.25 53.78 11.73
C LEU A 279 -16.50 55.09 11.32
N SER A 280 -15.76 55.04 10.21
CA SER A 280 -15.94 55.85 8.97
C SER A 280 -14.84 55.44 7.93
N LEU A 281 -15.02 55.01 6.67
CA LEU A 281 -15.80 55.46 5.48
C LEU A 281 -15.04 56.48 4.58
N THR A 282 -15.24 56.39 3.25
CA THR A 282 -14.69 57.18 2.10
C THR A 282 -13.44 56.56 1.45
N ALA A 283 -13.33 56.08 0.19
CA ALA A 283 -14.03 56.18 -1.12
C ALA A 283 -13.42 57.17 -2.14
N LEU A 284 -13.03 56.69 -3.35
CA LEU A 284 -13.39 57.20 -4.71
C LEU A 284 -12.52 56.63 -5.88
N LYS A 285 -13.17 56.34 -7.03
CA LYS A 285 -12.89 56.69 -8.47
C LYS A 285 -11.43 56.71 -9.04
N SER A 286 -11.13 56.53 -10.34
CA SER A 286 -11.86 56.07 -11.57
C SER A 286 -10.91 56.10 -12.80
N MET A 287 -11.28 55.46 -13.92
CA MET A 287 -10.76 55.58 -15.31
C MET A 287 -9.33 55.07 -15.61
N SER A 288 -8.98 54.42 -16.74
CA SER A 288 -9.53 54.20 -18.11
C SER A 288 -8.79 54.97 -19.23
N THR A 289 -7.81 54.31 -19.87
CA THR A 289 -7.39 54.40 -21.29
C THR A 289 -6.51 53.17 -21.60
N GLY A 290 -6.46 52.52 -22.77
CA GLY A 290 -7.25 52.73 -24.00
C GLY A 290 -6.40 53.02 -25.24
N THR A 291 -5.78 52.01 -25.88
CA THR A 291 -5.30 52.14 -27.27
C THR A 291 -5.45 50.83 -28.06
N ARG A 292 -5.83 50.96 -29.33
CA ARG A 292 -6.09 49.90 -30.31
C ARG A 292 -5.10 50.07 -31.47
N TRP A 293 -4.56 48.98 -32.02
CA TRP A 293 -3.90 48.99 -33.34
C TRP A 293 -4.50 47.92 -34.27
N THR A 294 -4.34 48.14 -35.57
CA THR A 294 -5.27 47.65 -36.61
C THR A 294 -4.66 46.68 -37.61
N ARG A 295 -5.39 45.59 -37.86
CA ARG A 295 -5.63 44.90 -39.15
C ARG A 295 -4.77 45.33 -40.36
N ARG A 296 -4.12 44.34 -41.00
CA ARG A 296 -4.12 44.18 -42.48
C ARG A 296 -4.19 42.70 -42.87
N SER A 297 -4.73 42.46 -44.06
CA SER A 297 -5.14 41.14 -44.56
C SER A 297 -4.99 41.08 -46.09
N HIS A 298 -4.23 40.11 -46.60
CA HIS A 298 -4.23 39.55 -47.97
C HIS A 298 -3.90 38.05 -47.77
N ASP A 299 -4.64 37.01 -48.20
CA ASP A 299 -5.64 36.75 -49.26
C ASP A 299 -5.03 36.02 -50.49
N LEU A 300 -5.62 34.85 -50.82
CA LEU A 300 -5.35 33.91 -51.95
C LEU A 300 -3.91 33.32 -52.05
N GLY A 301 -3.63 32.10 -52.54
CA GLY A 301 -4.39 30.99 -53.12
C GLY A 301 -3.44 29.80 -53.44
N PRO A 302 -3.91 28.60 -53.86
CA PRO A 302 -3.12 27.35 -53.82
C PRO A 302 -2.48 26.91 -55.15
N LEU A 303 -1.54 25.93 -55.08
CA LEU A 303 -1.37 24.73 -55.96
C LEU A 303 0.06 24.14 -55.90
N GLY A 304 0.21 22.81 -56.04
CA GLY A 304 1.49 22.16 -56.39
C GLY A 304 1.83 20.86 -55.64
N THR A 305 1.64 19.71 -56.31
CA THR A 305 2.21 18.39 -55.96
C THR A 305 3.25 17.97 -57.05
N PRO A 306 3.78 16.73 -57.11
CA PRO A 306 5.12 16.42 -56.58
C PRO A 306 6.12 15.86 -57.62
N THR A 307 7.40 15.81 -57.24
CA THR A 307 8.50 15.03 -57.86
C THR A 307 9.57 14.75 -56.80
N ALA A 308 10.34 13.65 -56.79
CA ALA A 308 10.29 12.42 -57.59
C ALA A 308 10.77 11.24 -56.71
#